data_AF-D2VPM9-F1
#
_entry.id   AF-D2VPM9-F1
#
_cell.length_a   1.000
_cell.length_b   1.000
_cell.length_c   1.000
_cell.angle_alpha   90.00
_cell.angle_beta   90.00
_cell.angle_gamma   90.00
#
_symmetry.space_group_name_H-M   'P 1'
#
loop_
_entity.id
_entity.type
_entity.pdbx_description
1 polymer ?
#
loop_
_entity_poly.entity_id
_entity_poly.type
_entity_poly.pdbx_seq_one_letter_code
_entity_poly.pdbx_strand_id
1 'polypeptide(L)'
;MTAWSLLNNDQNIEQGFLKTDTEFDKSCAGVDDSGSTATTLTVKRIGKDKLEVICANAGDSRTVLHYKGKTEPMSYDHKPQVNSEKARISKAKSYVEFGRVNGTLAVSRGFGDLSYKKYDKLPQEEQAVIPLPEVKRVVVDLNDNSEYNFAVLACDGVWDVMSNADATNFVLQRLIEQKNGTYKRLTYPGDPPQQPSSAHGSEHSGFDAPENQSPTPGKFDLGSICEDVLDHCVRGLDSKDNVSVIIVLFQRDDDYVPPQAINLPPNHFANK
;
A
#
# COMPACT_ATOMS: atom_id res chain seq x y z
N MET A 1 -3.00 27.76 -6.46
CA MET A 1 -3.63 26.48 -6.08
C MET A 1 -2.53 25.62 -5.48
N THR A 2 -2.66 25.14 -4.23
CA THR A 2 -1.64 24.26 -3.63
C THR A 2 -1.90 22.81 -4.03
N ALA A 3 -0.89 21.95 -4.03
CA ALA A 3 -1.07 20.51 -4.26
C ALA A 3 -2.15 19.92 -3.34
N TRP A 4 -2.20 20.37 -2.08
CA TRP A 4 -3.22 19.98 -1.11
C TRP A 4 -4.65 20.38 -1.47
N SER A 5 -4.84 21.52 -2.12
CA SER A 5 -6.18 21.96 -2.54
C SER A 5 -6.76 21.12 -3.68
N LEU A 6 -5.91 20.48 -4.50
CA LEU A 6 -6.35 19.56 -5.55
C LEU A 6 -6.98 18.31 -4.94
N LEU A 7 -6.42 17.80 -3.84
CA LEU A 7 -6.87 16.59 -3.15
C LEU A 7 -8.19 16.74 -2.39
N ASN A 8 -8.80 17.92 -2.37
CA ASN A 8 -10.11 18.13 -1.74
C ASN A 8 -11.29 17.68 -2.62
N ASN A 9 -11.06 17.40 -3.91
CA ASN A 9 -12.07 16.92 -4.85
C ASN A 9 -11.62 15.56 -5.41
N ASP A 10 -12.45 14.52 -5.24
CA ASP A 10 -12.18 13.17 -5.75
C ASP A 10 -11.95 13.16 -7.26
N GLN A 11 -12.65 14.03 -7.99
CA GLN A 11 -12.47 14.17 -9.44
C GLN A 11 -11.03 14.54 -9.81
N ASN A 12 -10.32 15.33 -9.00
CA ASN A 12 -8.93 15.66 -9.30
C ASN A 12 -8.00 14.45 -9.14
N ILE A 13 -8.32 13.55 -8.21
CA ILE A 13 -7.58 12.29 -8.02
C ILE A 13 -7.85 11.37 -9.21
N GLU A 14 -9.12 11.21 -9.59
CA GLU A 14 -9.53 10.47 -10.79
C GLU A 14 -8.84 10.99 -12.06
N GLN A 15 -8.83 12.32 -12.28
CA GLN A 15 -8.12 12.94 -13.40
C GLN A 15 -6.61 12.70 -13.34
N GLY A 16 -6.01 12.64 -12.15
CA GLY A 16 -4.61 12.27 -11.96
C GLY A 16 -4.30 10.85 -12.45
N PHE A 17 -5.19 9.89 -12.17
CA PHE A 17 -5.07 8.52 -12.67
C PHE A 17 -5.27 8.46 -14.19
N LEU A 18 -6.33 9.06 -14.73
CA LEU A 18 -6.59 9.09 -16.18
C LEU A 18 -5.42 9.71 -16.96
N LYS A 19 -4.87 10.83 -16.46
CA LYS A 19 -3.72 11.50 -17.06
C LYS A 19 -2.46 10.64 -16.99
N THR A 20 -2.17 10.02 -15.84
CA THR A 20 -1.01 9.12 -15.70
C THR A 20 -1.07 7.97 -16.69
N ASP A 21 -2.24 7.35 -16.84
CA ASP A 21 -2.45 6.25 -17.79
C ASP A 21 -2.33 6.71 -19.26
N THR A 22 -2.84 7.90 -19.58
CA THR A 22 -2.68 8.52 -20.90
C THR A 22 -1.22 8.80 -21.24
N GLU A 23 -0.43 9.30 -20.28
CA GLU A 23 1.00 9.55 -20.49
C GLU A 23 1.80 8.24 -20.59
N PHE A 24 1.39 7.18 -19.88
CA PHE A 24 1.93 5.83 -20.06
C PHE A 24 1.66 5.29 -21.46
N ASP A 25 0.41 5.38 -21.96
CA ASP A 25 0.06 4.97 -23.32
C ASP A 25 0.93 5.68 -24.37
N LYS A 26 1.05 7.01 -24.29
CA LYS A 26 1.90 7.78 -25.21
C LYS A 26 3.37 7.35 -25.19
N SER A 27 3.88 6.96 -24.03
CA SER A 27 5.30 6.60 -23.84
C SER A 27 5.60 5.17 -24.27
N CYS A 28 4.63 4.27 -24.14
CA CYS A 28 4.81 2.83 -24.32
C CYS A 28 4.06 2.23 -25.52
N ALA A 29 3.28 3.04 -26.26
CA ALA A 29 2.43 2.60 -27.35
C ALA A 29 3.16 1.68 -28.35
N GLY A 30 2.70 0.42 -28.43
CA GLY A 30 3.23 -0.58 -29.37
C GLY A 30 4.56 -1.21 -28.96
N VAL A 31 5.08 -0.89 -27.77
CA VAL A 31 6.33 -1.42 -27.21
C VAL A 31 6.08 -2.27 -25.98
N ASP A 32 5.21 -1.80 -25.08
CA ASP A 32 4.88 -2.48 -23.83
C ASP A 32 3.36 -2.46 -23.61
N ASP A 33 2.81 -3.64 -23.28
CA ASP A 33 1.39 -3.82 -22.93
C ASP A 33 1.24 -4.29 -21.48
N SER A 34 2.28 -4.09 -20.65
CA SER A 34 2.23 -4.36 -19.23
C SER A 34 1.17 -3.52 -18.53
N GLY A 35 0.69 -4.05 -17.41
CA GLY A 35 -0.32 -3.43 -16.57
C GLY A 35 0.15 -3.36 -15.13
N SER A 36 -0.46 -2.46 -14.36
CA SER A 36 -0.22 -2.38 -12.92
C SER A 36 -1.47 -1.93 -12.19
N THR A 37 -1.71 -2.54 -11.03
CA THR A 37 -2.70 -2.04 -10.08
C THR A 37 -2.14 -0.87 -9.29
N ALA A 38 -3.01 -0.11 -8.64
CA ALA A 38 -2.59 0.96 -7.75
C ALA A 38 -3.55 1.09 -6.60
N THR A 39 -3.02 0.92 -5.39
CA THR A 39 -3.67 1.36 -4.17
C THR A 39 -2.82 2.48 -3.57
N THR A 40 -3.44 3.62 -3.28
CA THR A 40 -2.75 4.80 -2.75
C THR A 40 -3.37 5.23 -1.43
N LEU A 41 -2.55 5.84 -0.57
CA LEU A 41 -3.01 6.47 0.67
C LEU A 41 -2.42 7.87 0.78
N THR A 42 -3.29 8.87 0.80
CA THR A 42 -2.92 10.25 1.10
C THR A 42 -3.35 10.57 2.53
N VAL A 43 -2.41 11.04 3.34
CA VAL A 43 -2.64 11.42 4.74
C VAL A 43 -2.42 12.91 4.89
N LYS A 44 -3.48 13.64 5.22
CA LYS A 44 -3.46 15.10 5.35
C LYS A 44 -3.84 15.49 6.76
N ARG A 45 -3.01 16.28 7.42
CA ARG A 45 -3.34 16.84 8.73
C ARG A 45 -4.43 17.92 8.58
N ILE A 46 -5.55 17.77 9.29
CA ILE A 46 -6.69 18.69 9.29
C ILE A 46 -6.98 19.20 10.71
N GLY A 47 -6.01 19.93 11.26
CA GLY A 47 -6.00 20.41 12.64
C GLY A 47 -4.93 19.74 13.48
N LYS A 48 -4.91 20.00 14.79
CA LYS A 48 -3.87 19.48 15.68
C LYS A 48 -3.89 17.95 15.76
N ASP A 49 -5.07 17.39 16.03
CA ASP A 49 -5.24 15.97 16.39
C ASP A 49 -6.11 15.19 15.39
N LYS A 50 -6.23 15.66 14.14
CA LYS A 50 -7.07 15.00 13.13
C LYS A 50 -6.34 14.83 11.81
N LEU A 51 -6.50 13.65 11.21
CA LEU A 51 -5.98 13.31 9.89
C LEU A 51 -7.16 13.01 8.95
N GLU A 52 -7.13 13.57 7.76
CA GLU A 52 -7.93 13.15 6.62
C GLU A 52 -7.12 12.08 5.87
N VAL A 53 -7.63 10.85 5.87
CA VAL A 53 -7.04 9.69 5.23
C VAL A 53 -7.85 9.36 3.99
N ILE A 54 -7.21 9.48 2.83
CA ILE A 54 -7.85 9.32 1.51
C ILE A 54 -7.19 8.12 0.84
N CYS A 55 -7.99 7.09 0.55
CA CYS A 55 -7.56 5.95 -0.25
C CYS A 55 -8.12 6.09 -1.67
N ALA A 56 -7.28 5.84 -2.68
CA ALA A 56 -7.73 5.70 -4.07
C ALA A 56 -7.17 4.39 -4.63
N ASN A 57 -8.06 3.51 -5.11
CA ASN A 57 -7.72 2.16 -5.55
C ASN A 57 -8.19 1.87 -6.98
N ALA A 58 -7.31 1.33 -7.82
CA ALA A 58 -7.61 0.78 -9.14
C ALA A 58 -6.92 -0.59 -9.27
N GLY A 59 -7.69 -1.67 -9.37
CA GLY A 59 -7.19 -3.05 -9.36
C GLY A 59 -7.53 -3.79 -8.07
N ASP A 60 -6.78 -4.83 -7.76
CA ASP A 60 -6.98 -5.78 -6.65
C ASP A 60 -5.86 -5.79 -5.59
N SER A 61 -4.92 -4.85 -5.68
CA SER A 61 -4.28 -4.36 -4.46
C SER A 61 -5.34 -3.77 -3.52
N ARG A 62 -5.07 -3.79 -2.21
CA ARG A 62 -6.05 -3.36 -1.20
C ARG A 62 -5.43 -2.53 -0.08
N THR A 63 -6.20 -1.57 0.41
CA THR A 63 -5.92 -0.83 1.64
C THR A 63 -6.95 -1.18 2.70
N VAL A 64 -6.47 -1.46 3.91
CA VAL A 64 -7.29 -1.70 5.11
C VAL A 64 -6.84 -0.75 6.21
N LEU A 65 -7.80 -0.11 6.86
CA LEU A 65 -7.58 0.78 8.00
C LEU A 65 -7.92 0.05 9.30
N HIS A 66 -7.01 0.06 10.26
CA HIS A 66 -7.33 -0.23 11.65
C HIS A 66 -7.59 1.10 12.38
N TYR A 67 -8.83 1.37 12.74
CA TYR A 67 -9.24 2.62 13.39
C TYR A 67 -10.28 2.36 14.48
N LYS A 68 -10.14 3.00 15.64
CA LYS A 68 -11.04 2.81 16.80
C LYS A 68 -11.17 1.34 17.23
N GLY A 69 -10.08 0.60 17.14
CA GLY A 69 -10.03 -0.84 17.46
C GLY A 69 -10.82 -1.72 16.49
N LYS A 70 -11.06 -1.25 15.25
CA LYS A 70 -11.80 -1.98 14.23
C LYS A 70 -11.02 -2.03 12.93
N THR A 71 -11.18 -3.14 12.21
CA THR A 71 -10.74 -3.32 10.84
C THR A 71 -11.80 -2.77 9.88
N GLU A 72 -11.43 -1.77 9.10
CA GLU A 72 -12.29 -1.11 8.11
C GLU A 72 -11.65 -1.17 6.71
N PRO A 73 -12.29 -1.79 5.71
CA PRO A 73 -11.76 -1.77 4.34
C PRO A 73 -11.78 -0.34 3.80
N MET A 74 -10.65 0.14 3.28
CA MET A 74 -10.56 1.44 2.60
C MET A 74 -10.76 1.33 1.09
N SER A 75 -10.58 0.13 0.53
CA SER A 75 -10.87 -0.19 -0.86
C SER A 75 -11.51 -1.56 -0.99
N TYR A 76 -12.09 -1.81 -2.17
CA TYR A 76 -12.56 -3.11 -2.61
C TYR A 76 -11.85 -3.50 -3.92
N ASP A 77 -11.65 -4.79 -4.12
CA ASP A 77 -10.94 -5.30 -5.28
C ASP A 77 -11.77 -5.15 -6.56
N HIS A 78 -11.14 -4.62 -7.59
CA HIS A 78 -11.75 -4.47 -8.90
C HIS A 78 -11.58 -5.75 -9.71
N LYS A 79 -12.38 -6.76 -9.38
CA LYS A 79 -12.38 -8.05 -10.08
C LYS A 79 -13.46 -8.07 -11.19
N PRO A 80 -13.22 -8.67 -12.37
CA PRO A 80 -14.14 -8.66 -13.51
C PRO A 80 -15.55 -9.20 -13.25
N GLN A 81 -15.71 -10.10 -12.27
CA GLN A 81 -17.00 -10.68 -11.88
C GLN A 81 -17.90 -9.74 -11.08
N VAL A 82 -17.37 -8.64 -10.54
CA VAL A 82 -18.17 -7.65 -9.82
C VAL A 82 -19.20 -7.04 -10.78
N ASN A 83 -20.46 -6.95 -10.36
CA ASN A 83 -21.57 -6.62 -11.26
C ASN A 83 -21.39 -5.29 -12.01
N SER A 84 -20.89 -4.25 -11.35
CA SER A 84 -20.60 -2.95 -11.98
C SER A 84 -19.50 -3.06 -13.04
N GLU A 85 -18.44 -3.81 -12.73
CA GLU A 85 -17.29 -4.02 -13.60
C GLU A 85 -17.69 -4.86 -14.83
N LYS A 86 -18.38 -5.98 -14.60
CA LYS A 86 -18.91 -6.86 -15.66
C LYS A 86 -19.83 -6.11 -16.61
N ALA A 87 -20.69 -5.24 -16.09
CA ALA A 87 -21.58 -4.41 -16.89
C ALA A 87 -20.80 -3.42 -17.77
N ARG A 88 -19.76 -2.76 -17.25
CA ARG A 88 -18.87 -1.88 -18.04
C ARG A 88 -18.13 -2.68 -19.12
N ILE A 89 -17.49 -3.78 -18.74
CA ILE A 89 -16.76 -4.67 -19.66
C ILE A 89 -17.65 -5.11 -20.83
N SER A 90 -18.90 -5.50 -20.55
CA SER A 90 -19.87 -5.92 -21.57
C SER A 90 -20.26 -4.77 -22.51
N LYS A 91 -20.47 -3.56 -21.98
CA LYS A 91 -20.72 -2.35 -22.78
C LYS A 91 -19.53 -2.00 -23.67
N ALA A 92 -18.32 -2.28 -23.20
CA ALA A 92 -17.08 -2.15 -23.94
C ALA A 92 -16.86 -3.24 -25.02
N LYS A 93 -17.87 -4.06 -25.33
CA LYS A 93 -17.78 -5.16 -26.30
C LYS A 93 -16.71 -6.21 -25.96
N SER A 94 -16.29 -6.25 -24.69
CA SER A 94 -15.50 -7.32 -24.10
C SER A 94 -16.42 -8.24 -23.31
N TYR A 95 -15.88 -9.33 -22.77
CA TYR A 95 -16.64 -10.29 -21.97
C TYR A 95 -15.87 -10.74 -20.75
N VAL A 96 -16.55 -11.38 -19.81
CA VAL A 96 -15.94 -11.99 -18.62
C VAL A 96 -16.11 -13.49 -18.70
N GLU A 97 -14.99 -14.20 -18.71
CA GLU A 97 -14.91 -15.66 -18.79
C GLU A 97 -13.93 -16.16 -17.72
N PHE A 98 -14.32 -17.18 -16.95
CA PHE A 98 -13.54 -17.69 -15.80
C PHE A 98 -13.05 -16.61 -14.81
N GLY A 99 -13.84 -15.55 -14.61
CA GLY A 99 -13.47 -14.41 -13.75
C GLY A 99 -12.46 -13.45 -14.36
N ARG A 100 -12.16 -13.57 -15.66
CA ARG A 100 -11.15 -12.78 -16.37
C ARG A 100 -11.76 -12.00 -17.54
N VAL A 101 -11.26 -10.80 -17.80
CA VAL A 101 -11.60 -9.99 -18.99
C VAL A 101 -11.05 -10.71 -20.22
N ASN A 102 -11.94 -11.00 -21.18
CA ASN A 102 -11.64 -11.77 -22.39
C ASN A 102 -10.90 -13.09 -22.10
N GLY A 103 -11.24 -13.74 -20.99
CA GLY A 103 -10.62 -15.00 -20.54
C GLY A 103 -9.19 -14.89 -20.02
N THR A 104 -8.57 -13.70 -20.04
CA THR A 104 -7.12 -13.52 -19.81
C THR A 104 -6.80 -12.70 -18.56
N LEU A 105 -7.28 -11.46 -18.45
CA LEU A 105 -6.87 -10.53 -17.38
C LEU A 105 -7.75 -10.65 -16.13
N ALA A 106 -7.16 -10.85 -14.96
CA ALA A 106 -7.90 -11.09 -13.69
C ALA A 106 -8.40 -9.83 -12.97
N VAL A 107 -8.04 -8.65 -13.47
CA VAL A 107 -8.46 -7.35 -12.94
C VAL A 107 -9.32 -6.59 -13.95
N SER A 108 -10.23 -5.77 -13.46
CA SER A 108 -11.05 -4.88 -14.30
C SER A 108 -10.57 -3.44 -14.30
N ARG A 109 -9.63 -3.08 -13.41
CA ARG A 109 -9.07 -1.73 -13.34
C ARG A 109 -7.57 -1.77 -13.12
N GLY A 110 -6.87 -0.80 -13.69
CA GLY A 110 -5.41 -0.74 -13.65
C GLY A 110 -4.84 0.26 -14.65
N PHE A 111 -3.59 0.63 -14.44
CA PHE A 111 -2.76 1.36 -15.39
C PHE A 111 -2.23 0.41 -16.47
N GLY A 112 -1.96 0.93 -17.67
CA GLY A 112 -1.45 0.10 -18.77
C GLY A 112 -2.53 -0.82 -19.34
N ASP A 113 -2.20 -2.08 -19.64
CA ASP A 113 -3.11 -3.05 -20.28
C ASP A 113 -3.80 -2.45 -21.52
N LEU A 114 -3.01 -1.76 -22.34
CA LEU A 114 -3.48 -0.86 -23.39
C LEU A 114 -4.30 -1.59 -24.45
N SER A 115 -4.04 -2.88 -24.69
CA SER A 115 -4.86 -3.73 -25.56
C SER A 115 -6.35 -3.79 -25.16
N TYR A 116 -6.68 -3.57 -23.89
CA TYR A 116 -8.06 -3.54 -23.37
C TYR A 116 -8.70 -2.14 -23.39
N LYS A 117 -7.96 -1.13 -23.86
CA LYS A 117 -8.32 0.30 -23.84
C LYS A 117 -8.45 0.94 -25.23
N LYS A 118 -8.52 0.13 -26.29
CA LYS A 118 -8.48 0.56 -27.71
C LYS A 118 -9.85 0.64 -28.39
N TYR A 119 -10.95 0.75 -27.64
CA TYR A 119 -12.26 0.95 -28.25
C TYR A 119 -12.49 2.43 -28.57
N ASP A 120 -12.13 2.86 -29.78
CA ASP A 120 -12.10 4.27 -30.24
C ASP A 120 -13.39 5.08 -30.01
N LYS A 121 -14.53 4.39 -29.89
CA LYS A 121 -15.85 5.03 -29.69
C LYS A 121 -16.21 5.24 -28.22
N LEU A 122 -15.35 4.80 -27.30
CA LEU A 122 -15.58 4.87 -25.86
C LEU A 122 -14.52 5.77 -25.23
N PRO A 123 -14.91 6.63 -24.28
CA PRO A 123 -13.94 7.36 -23.47
C PRO A 123 -13.15 6.41 -22.56
N GLN A 124 -12.05 6.88 -21.99
CA GLN A 124 -11.11 6.06 -21.19
C GLN A 124 -11.81 5.40 -19.99
N GLU A 125 -12.75 6.09 -19.37
CA GLU A 125 -13.57 5.62 -18.24
C GLU A 125 -14.62 4.55 -18.60
N GLU A 126 -14.85 4.30 -19.90
CA GLU A 126 -15.81 3.29 -20.39
C GLU A 126 -15.13 2.10 -21.09
N GLN A 127 -13.80 2.04 -21.08
CA GLN A 127 -13.04 0.91 -21.64
C GLN A 127 -13.26 -0.39 -20.83
N ALA A 128 -12.82 -1.53 -21.39
CA ALA A 128 -12.96 -2.82 -20.72
C ALA A 128 -12.13 -2.85 -19.42
N VAL A 129 -10.92 -2.32 -19.47
CA VAL A 129 -10.07 -2.05 -18.30
C VAL A 129 -9.90 -0.54 -18.19
N ILE A 130 -10.04 0.03 -16.99
CA ILE A 130 -9.97 1.49 -16.78
C ILE A 130 -8.98 1.81 -15.65
N PRO A 131 -8.27 2.94 -15.71
CA PRO A 131 -7.40 3.37 -14.60
C PRO A 131 -8.18 4.10 -13.49
N LEU A 132 -9.50 4.27 -13.64
CA LEU A 132 -10.30 5.10 -12.73
C LEU A 132 -10.37 4.49 -11.31
N PRO A 133 -9.89 5.19 -10.28
CA PRO A 133 -9.90 4.66 -8.93
C PRO A 133 -11.28 4.78 -8.30
N GLU A 134 -11.58 3.90 -7.33
CA GLU A 134 -12.57 4.20 -6.29
C GLU A 134 -11.88 4.97 -5.17
N VAL A 135 -12.45 6.11 -4.77
CA VAL A 135 -11.89 6.97 -3.71
C VAL A 135 -12.74 6.88 -2.45
N LYS A 136 -12.08 6.63 -1.31
CA LYS A 136 -12.72 6.63 0.02
C LYS A 136 -11.96 7.55 0.98
N ARG A 137 -12.72 8.35 1.74
CA ARG A 137 -12.20 9.31 2.73
C ARG A 137 -12.66 8.94 4.13
N VAL A 138 -11.73 8.96 5.08
CA VAL A 138 -12.01 8.79 6.51
C VAL A 138 -11.27 9.85 7.29
N VAL A 139 -11.92 10.43 8.30
CA VAL A 139 -11.27 11.30 9.27
C VAL A 139 -10.87 10.48 10.48
N VAL A 140 -9.56 10.36 10.70
CA VAL A 140 -8.96 9.72 11.88
C VAL A 140 -8.75 10.81 12.94
N ASP A 141 -9.38 10.60 14.09
CA ASP A 141 -9.15 11.38 15.30
C ASP A 141 -8.01 10.74 16.09
N LEU A 142 -6.87 11.41 16.21
CA LEU A 142 -5.72 10.94 16.98
C LEU A 142 -6.00 10.95 18.49
N ASN A 143 -7.09 11.59 18.92
CA ASN A 143 -7.54 11.57 20.31
C ASN A 143 -8.42 10.38 20.68
N ASP A 144 -8.69 9.45 19.76
CA ASP A 144 -9.47 8.28 20.12
C ASP A 144 -8.70 7.36 21.09
N ASN A 145 -9.46 6.59 21.87
CA ASN A 145 -8.93 5.78 22.97
C ASN A 145 -8.45 4.39 22.52
N SER A 146 -8.41 4.10 21.21
CA SER A 146 -7.85 2.84 20.74
C SER A 146 -6.32 2.87 20.81
N GLU A 147 -5.72 1.69 20.93
CA GLU A 147 -4.30 1.59 21.23
C GLU A 147 -3.42 2.07 20.07
N TYR A 148 -3.74 1.64 18.84
CA TYR A 148 -3.01 2.00 17.63
C TYR A 148 -3.95 2.14 16.45
N ASN A 149 -3.79 3.23 15.70
CA ASN A 149 -4.44 3.43 14.41
C ASN A 149 -3.41 3.36 13.30
N PHE A 150 -3.67 2.56 12.27
CA PHE A 150 -2.75 2.40 11.17
C PHE A 150 -3.47 1.93 9.91
N ALA A 151 -2.85 2.13 8.76
CA ALA A 151 -3.29 1.54 7.51
C ALA A 151 -2.29 0.49 7.02
N VAL A 152 -2.82 -0.57 6.40
CA VAL A 152 -2.05 -1.59 5.69
C VAL A 152 -2.43 -1.49 4.22
N LEU A 153 -1.45 -1.21 3.36
CA LEU A 153 -1.58 -1.30 1.91
C LEU A 153 -0.77 -2.51 1.46
N ALA A 154 -1.34 -3.36 0.63
CA ALA A 154 -0.60 -4.49 0.06
C ALA A 154 -1.15 -4.91 -1.31
N CYS A 155 -0.33 -5.66 -2.06
CA CYS A 155 -0.79 -6.40 -3.23
C CYS A 155 -1.60 -7.65 -2.82
N ASP A 156 -2.26 -8.25 -3.80
CA ASP A 156 -3.02 -9.50 -3.68
C ASP A 156 -2.20 -10.68 -3.12
N GLY A 157 -0.88 -10.72 -3.34
CA GLY A 157 -0.01 -11.71 -2.69
C GLY A 157 -0.11 -11.77 -1.16
N VAL A 158 -0.54 -10.67 -0.49
CA VAL A 158 -0.94 -10.69 0.93
C VAL A 158 -2.41 -11.09 1.08
N TRP A 159 -3.31 -10.47 0.31
CA TRP A 159 -4.77 -10.59 0.50
C TRP A 159 -5.37 -11.92 0.06
N ASP A 160 -4.64 -12.68 -0.76
CA ASP A 160 -5.01 -14.04 -1.17
C ASP A 160 -4.82 -15.05 -0.03
N VAL A 161 -3.95 -14.74 0.94
CA VAL A 161 -3.64 -15.62 2.07
C VAL A 161 -4.04 -15.05 3.43
N MET A 162 -4.26 -13.74 3.54
CA MET A 162 -4.72 -13.09 4.76
C MET A 162 -6.03 -12.34 4.54
N SER A 163 -7.00 -12.54 5.43
CA SER A 163 -8.18 -11.66 5.47
C SER A 163 -7.80 -10.26 5.97
N ASN A 164 -8.68 -9.28 5.75
CA ASN A 164 -8.50 -7.93 6.29
C ASN A 164 -8.25 -7.96 7.81
N ALA A 165 -9.01 -8.78 8.55
CA ALA A 165 -8.90 -8.90 10.00
C ALA A 165 -7.58 -9.55 10.40
N ASP A 166 -7.18 -10.64 9.73
CA ASP A 166 -5.92 -11.34 10.02
C ASP A 166 -4.73 -10.39 9.85
N ALA A 167 -4.66 -9.65 8.74
CA ALA A 167 -3.57 -8.71 8.48
C ALA A 167 -3.51 -7.60 9.54
N THR A 168 -4.65 -6.96 9.87
CA THR A 168 -4.66 -5.90 10.88
C THR A 168 -4.37 -6.43 12.28
N ASN A 169 -4.89 -7.60 12.65
CA ASN A 169 -4.61 -8.19 13.96
C ASN A 169 -3.14 -8.58 14.08
N PHE A 170 -2.56 -9.14 13.03
CA PHE A 170 -1.14 -9.49 12.99
C PHE A 170 -0.27 -8.25 13.22
N VAL A 171 -0.50 -7.15 12.47
CA VAL A 171 0.23 -5.89 12.65
C VAL A 171 0.01 -5.31 14.05
N LEU A 172 -1.23 -5.31 14.56
CA LEU A 172 -1.56 -4.81 15.89
C LEU A 172 -0.80 -5.58 16.99
N GLN A 173 -0.75 -6.92 16.91
CA GLN A 173 -0.02 -7.73 17.87
C GLN A 173 1.47 -7.39 17.86
N ARG A 174 2.08 -7.20 16.68
CA ARG A 174 3.50 -6.81 16.60
C ARG A 174 3.79 -5.44 17.18
N LEU A 175 2.89 -4.46 16.97
CA LEU A 175 2.99 -3.15 17.61
C LEU A 175 2.93 -3.28 19.14
N ILE A 176 1.98 -4.04 19.68
CA ILE A 176 1.85 -4.28 21.12
C ILE A 176 3.10 -4.98 21.67
N GLU A 177 3.61 -5.99 20.98
CA GLU A 177 4.81 -6.72 21.38
C GLU A 177 6.04 -5.80 21.42
N GLN A 178 6.21 -4.91 20.43
CA GLN A 178 7.31 -3.94 20.40
C GLN A 178 7.20 -2.93 21.55
N LYS A 179 6.00 -2.40 21.80
CA LYS A 179 5.73 -1.50 22.93
C LYS A 179 6.09 -2.14 24.28
N ASN A 180 5.77 -3.42 24.44
CA ASN A 180 6.00 -4.16 25.68
C ASN A 180 7.43 -4.71 25.81
N GLY A 181 8.30 -4.48 24.82
CA GLY A 181 9.67 -5.04 24.82
C GLY A 181 9.71 -6.57 24.69
N THR A 182 8.62 -7.17 24.21
CA THR A 182 8.46 -8.63 24.04
C THR A 182 8.58 -9.10 22.59
N TYR A 183 8.70 -8.15 21.65
CA TYR A 183 8.81 -8.44 20.22
C TYR A 183 9.96 -9.38 19.92
N LYS A 184 9.65 -10.41 19.12
CA LYS A 184 10.62 -11.32 18.53
C LYS A 184 10.27 -11.49 17.06
N ARG A 185 11.29 -11.34 16.21
CA ARG A 185 11.21 -11.62 14.78
C ARG A 185 10.64 -13.01 14.54
N LEU A 186 9.71 -13.16 13.60
CA LEU A 186 9.19 -14.46 13.20
C LEU A 186 10.32 -15.38 12.72
N THR A 187 10.19 -16.66 13.04
CA THR A 187 11.10 -17.70 12.57
C THR A 187 10.32 -18.87 11.98
N TYR A 188 10.96 -19.54 11.05
CA TYR A 188 10.45 -20.71 10.36
C TYR A 188 11.49 -21.83 10.38
N PRO A 189 11.07 -23.10 10.22
CA PRO A 189 11.99 -24.22 10.10
C PRO A 189 13.09 -23.95 9.05
N GLY A 190 14.34 -24.18 9.44
CA GLY A 190 15.51 -23.93 8.59
C GLY A 190 16.15 -22.56 8.76
N ASP A 191 15.54 -21.65 9.53
CA ASP A 191 16.21 -20.40 9.89
C ASP A 191 17.45 -20.68 10.77
N PRO A 192 18.54 -19.93 10.57
CA PRO A 192 19.67 -19.99 11.47
C PRO A 192 19.22 -19.63 12.90
N PRO A 193 19.84 -20.21 13.94
CA PRO A 193 19.55 -19.83 15.32
C PRO A 193 19.64 -18.32 15.46
N GLN A 194 18.58 -17.67 15.94
CA GLN A 194 18.65 -16.27 16.31
C GLN A 194 19.79 -16.13 17.31
N GLN A 195 20.85 -15.39 16.95
CA GLN A 195 21.90 -15.10 17.90
C GLN A 195 21.26 -14.39 19.09
N PRO A 196 21.62 -14.74 20.35
CA PRO A 196 21.19 -13.97 21.51
C PRO A 196 21.57 -12.51 21.22
N SER A 197 20.61 -11.60 21.36
CA SER A 197 20.68 -10.22 20.88
C SER A 197 21.92 -9.48 21.39
N SER A 198 23.05 -9.67 20.72
CA SER A 198 24.04 -8.64 20.50
C SER A 198 23.58 -7.95 19.22
N ALA A 199 23.09 -6.74 19.35
CA ALA A 199 22.70 -5.91 18.23
C ALA A 199 23.83 -5.85 17.20
N HIS A 200 23.66 -6.51 16.05
CA HIS A 200 24.51 -6.33 14.88
C HIS A 200 23.70 -6.51 13.60
N GLY A 201 23.76 -5.46 12.78
CA GLY A 201 23.27 -5.44 11.42
C GLY A 201 24.09 -6.35 10.53
N SER A 202 23.43 -6.82 9.47
CA SER A 202 24.08 -7.52 8.37
C SER A 202 24.70 -6.50 7.42
N GLU A 203 26.01 -6.56 7.26
CA GLU A 203 26.74 -5.96 6.16
C GLU A 203 26.28 -6.58 4.83
N HIS A 204 25.70 -5.78 3.92
CA HIS A 204 26.08 -5.76 2.50
C HIS A 204 25.37 -4.62 1.73
N SER A 205 26.20 -3.82 1.05
CA SER A 205 25.91 -2.79 0.03
C SER A 205 25.32 -1.43 0.48
N GLY A 206 26.21 -0.58 1.00
CA GLY A 206 26.46 0.74 0.42
C GLY A 206 25.36 1.80 0.57
N PHE A 207 24.98 2.15 1.80
CA PHE A 207 24.62 3.51 2.24
C PHE A 207 24.67 3.48 3.78
N ASP A 208 25.68 4.09 4.38
CA ASP A 208 25.89 4.07 5.84
C ASP A 208 24.72 4.77 6.58
N ALA A 209 23.85 3.98 7.21
CA ALA A 209 22.99 4.44 8.29
C ALA A 209 23.74 4.28 9.62
N PRO A 210 23.66 5.23 10.57
CA PRO A 210 24.41 5.14 11.81
C PRO A 210 23.94 3.96 12.66
N GLU A 211 24.90 3.16 13.11
CA GLU A 211 24.74 1.98 13.95
C GLU A 211 24.11 2.28 15.32
N ASN A 212 23.43 1.24 15.84
CA ASN A 212 23.19 1.00 17.26
C ASN A 212 22.52 2.12 18.05
N GLN A 213 21.20 2.20 17.94
CA GLN A 213 20.36 2.67 19.03
C GLN A 213 19.43 1.54 19.44
N SER A 214 19.54 1.12 20.70
CA SER A 214 18.49 0.37 21.39
C SER A 214 17.12 1.03 21.15
N PRO A 215 16.01 0.27 21.10
CA PRO A 215 14.69 0.84 20.85
C PRO A 215 14.46 1.98 21.83
N THR A 216 14.42 3.19 21.29
CA THR A 216 14.07 4.37 22.07
C THR A 216 12.60 4.19 22.45
N PRO A 217 12.22 4.29 23.74
CA PRO A 217 10.83 4.18 24.15
C PRO A 217 9.96 5.10 23.28
N GLY A 218 9.00 4.52 22.54
CA GLY A 218 8.11 5.24 21.62
C GLY A 218 8.39 5.08 20.12
N LYS A 219 9.53 4.49 19.71
CA LYS A 219 9.86 4.27 18.29
C LYS A 219 9.54 2.83 17.87
N PHE A 220 8.51 2.66 17.03
CA PHE A 220 8.20 1.36 16.41
C PHE A 220 9.15 1.07 15.25
N ASP A 221 9.57 -0.18 15.12
CA ASP A 221 10.27 -0.68 13.94
C ASP A 221 9.24 -1.30 12.98
N LEU A 222 8.62 -0.45 12.16
CA LEU A 222 7.62 -0.88 11.17
C LEU A 222 8.25 -1.68 10.03
N GLY A 223 9.55 -1.52 9.75
CA GLY A 223 10.26 -2.29 8.74
C GLY A 223 10.26 -3.77 9.10
N SER A 224 10.67 -4.07 10.32
CA SER A 224 10.58 -5.42 10.88
C SER A 224 9.14 -5.97 10.85
N ILE A 225 8.12 -5.17 11.16
CA ILE A 225 6.72 -5.65 11.08
C ILE A 225 6.32 -5.96 9.63
N CYS A 226 6.69 -5.12 8.67
CA CYS A 226 6.47 -5.38 7.24
C CYS A 226 7.13 -6.69 6.82
N GLU A 227 8.40 -6.89 7.16
CA GLU A 227 9.09 -8.14 6.85
C GLU A 227 8.41 -9.34 7.52
N ASP A 228 7.82 -9.19 8.71
CA ASP A 228 7.14 -10.27 9.44
C ASP A 228 5.86 -10.66 8.67
N VAL A 229 5.14 -9.68 8.12
CA VAL A 229 4.01 -9.90 7.21
C VAL A 229 4.46 -10.63 5.94
N LEU A 230 5.56 -10.20 5.32
CA LEU A 230 6.09 -10.84 4.11
C LEU A 230 6.45 -12.31 4.36
N ASP A 231 7.24 -12.58 5.41
CA ASP A 231 7.63 -13.94 5.78
C ASP A 231 6.40 -14.80 6.14
N HIS A 232 5.42 -14.22 6.84
CA HIS A 232 4.19 -14.93 7.15
C HIS A 232 3.36 -15.29 5.92
N CYS A 233 3.24 -14.39 4.97
CA CYS A 233 2.54 -14.67 3.72
C CYS A 233 3.26 -15.76 2.92
N VAL A 234 4.57 -15.62 2.68
CA VAL A 234 5.33 -16.51 1.80
C VAL A 234 5.61 -17.87 2.45
N ARG A 235 6.05 -17.87 3.72
CA ARG A 235 6.56 -19.07 4.40
C ARG A 235 5.54 -19.70 5.32
N GLY A 236 4.69 -18.89 5.95
CA GLY A 236 3.67 -19.35 6.89
C GLY A 236 2.37 -19.78 6.23
N LEU A 237 1.95 -19.05 5.20
CA LEU A 237 0.66 -19.24 4.52
C LEU A 237 0.80 -19.66 3.05
N ASP A 238 2.04 -19.86 2.59
CA ASP A 238 2.39 -20.40 1.27
C ASP A 238 1.94 -19.54 0.07
N SER A 239 1.93 -18.22 0.23
CA SER A 239 1.71 -17.30 -0.90
C SER A 239 2.75 -17.54 -2.00
N LYS A 240 2.27 -17.71 -3.23
CA LYS A 240 3.08 -18.00 -4.42
C LYS A 240 3.31 -16.78 -5.30
N ASP A 241 2.75 -15.64 -4.93
CA ASP A 241 2.86 -14.40 -5.70
C ASP A 241 3.98 -13.50 -5.16
N ASN A 242 4.23 -12.41 -5.87
CA ASN A 242 4.99 -11.28 -5.33
C ASN A 242 4.21 -10.67 -4.16
N VAL A 243 4.90 -10.43 -3.05
CA VAL A 243 4.32 -9.88 -1.84
C VAL A 243 4.96 -8.52 -1.56
N SER A 244 4.13 -7.50 -1.37
CA SER A 244 4.53 -6.13 -1.04
C SER A 244 3.54 -5.56 -0.03
N VAL A 245 4.06 -4.90 1.01
CA VAL A 245 3.24 -4.31 2.07
C VAL A 245 3.81 -2.96 2.52
N ILE A 246 2.94 -2.02 2.81
CA ILE A 246 3.24 -0.73 3.44
C ILE A 246 2.35 -0.60 4.67
N ILE A 247 2.97 -0.30 5.81
CA ILE A 247 2.26 0.00 7.06
C ILE A 247 2.45 1.48 7.38
N VAL A 248 1.34 2.20 7.57
CA VAL A 248 1.34 3.61 7.95
C VAL A 248 0.73 3.75 9.33
N LEU A 249 1.56 3.97 10.35
CA LEU A 249 1.11 4.20 11.72
C LEU A 249 0.75 5.68 11.94
N PHE A 250 -0.43 5.93 12.51
CA PHE A 250 -0.88 7.28 12.85
C PHE A 250 -0.61 7.56 14.33
N GLN A 251 0.26 8.53 14.61
CA GLN A 251 0.64 8.93 15.96
C GLN A 251 0.47 10.44 16.14
N ARG A 252 0.30 10.88 17.40
CA ARG A 252 0.38 12.30 17.72
C ARG A 252 1.83 12.77 17.64
N ASP A 253 2.02 14.06 17.40
CA ASP A 253 3.35 14.65 17.35
C ASP A 253 4.08 14.52 18.70
N ASP A 254 3.33 14.55 19.81
CA ASP A 254 3.86 14.37 21.17
C ASP A 254 4.34 12.92 21.42
N ASP A 255 3.83 11.94 20.64
CA ASP A 255 4.24 10.53 20.70
C ASP A 255 5.39 10.23 19.71
N TYR A 256 5.74 11.18 18.83
CA TYR A 256 6.78 11.02 17.83
C TYR A 256 8.14 11.44 18.38
N VAL A 257 9.05 10.48 18.51
CA VAL A 257 10.46 10.74 18.83
C VAL A 257 11.24 10.84 17.50
N PRO A 258 11.65 12.04 17.05
CA PRO A 258 12.39 12.17 15.80
C PRO A 258 13.71 11.38 15.86
N PRO A 259 14.18 10.79 14.75
CA PRO A 259 15.54 10.28 14.67
C PRO A 259 16.52 11.40 15.05
N GLN A 260 17.54 11.10 15.86
CA GLN A 260 18.65 12.02 16.05
C GLN A 260 19.20 12.39 14.67
N ALA A 261 19.35 13.69 14.40
CA ALA A 261 19.84 14.17 13.12
C ALA A 261 21.16 13.48 12.79
N ILE A 262 21.18 12.73 11.69
CA ILE A 262 22.42 12.19 11.13
C ILE A 262 23.17 13.39 10.60
N ASN A 263 24.27 13.77 11.25
CA ASN A 263 25.19 14.77 10.73
C ASN A 263 25.82 14.20 9.46
N LEU A 264 25.19 14.44 8.31
CA LEU A 264 25.81 14.16 7.03
C LEU A 264 27.07 15.04 6.91
N PRO A 265 28.25 14.45 6.63
CA PRO A 265 29.43 15.24 6.37
C PRO A 265 29.15 16.18 5.17
N PRO A 266 29.68 17.42 5.18
CA PRO A 266 29.44 18.37 4.12
C PRO A 266 29.83 17.79 2.75
N ASN A 267 28.86 17.79 1.83
CA ASN A 267 28.95 17.23 0.48
C ASN A 267 30.22 17.70 -0.26
N HIS A 268 31.00 16.73 -0.73
CA HIS A 268 32.20 16.90 -1.56
C HIS A 268 31.89 17.11 -3.07
N PHE A 269 30.71 17.64 -3.40
CA PHE A 269 30.33 17.97 -4.78
C PHE A 269 30.15 19.47 -4.94
N ALA A 270 31.24 20.20 -4.74
CA ALA A 270 31.47 21.47 -5.42
C ALA A 270 32.72 21.25 -6.31
N ASN A 271 32.54 21.48 -7.61
CA ASN A 271 33.51 21.40 -8.71
C ASN A 271 33.70 20.02 -9.36
N LYS A 272 32.97 19.80 -10.45
CA LYS A 272 33.55 19.55 -11.78
C LYS A 272 32.59 20.02 -12.86
#